data_AF-A0A090MWJ2-F1
#
_entry.id   AF-A0A090MWJ2-F1
#
_cell.length_a   1.000
_cell.length_b   1.000
_cell.length_c   1.000
_cell.angle_alpha   90.00
_cell.angle_beta   90.00
_cell.angle_gamma   90.00
#
_symmetry.space_group_name_H-M   'P 1'
#
loop_
_entity.id
_entity.type
_entity.pdbx_description
1 polymer ?
#
loop_
_entity_poly.entity_id
_entity_poly.type
_entity_poly.pdbx_seq_one_letter_code
_entity_poly.pdbx_strand_id
1 'polypeptide(L)'
;MNDTKRYDDEFPYLSVCGNELNFISCDDRPIVFTKWNEENDTFQINWSNRQQKINPSNLFMLENGRLYHISTFDTYGLVRSSLADKLFPMFEFDEKGQPIYINWKGQTLKLDNNIATNLK
;
A
#
# COMPACT_ATOMS: atom_id res chain seq x y z
N MET A 1 14.08 2.72 -4.94
CA MET A 1 15.04 2.19 -3.94
C MET A 1 16.30 3.05 -3.98
N ASN A 2 17.10 3.03 -2.91
CA ASN A 2 18.41 3.68 -2.88
C ASN A 2 19.46 2.78 -3.50
N ASP A 3 19.74 3.01 -4.78
CA ASP A 3 20.67 2.19 -5.55
C ASP A 3 22.01 2.93 -5.75
N THR A 4 22.23 4.02 -5.01
CA THR A 4 23.39 4.91 -5.18
C THR A 4 24.65 4.42 -4.47
N LYS A 5 24.57 3.34 -3.68
CA LYS A 5 25.62 2.83 -2.79
C LYS A 5 26.07 3.82 -1.71
N ARG A 6 25.27 4.86 -1.48
CA ARG A 6 25.53 5.89 -0.49
C ARG A 6 24.44 5.83 0.57
N TYR A 7 24.83 5.50 1.80
CA TYR A 7 23.94 5.34 2.94
C TYR A 7 22.77 4.36 2.69
N ASP A 8 22.91 3.43 1.76
CA ASP A 8 21.88 2.47 1.36
C ASP A 8 21.47 1.52 2.49
N ASP A 9 22.41 1.20 3.40
CA ASP A 9 22.13 0.42 4.60
C ASP A 9 21.20 1.16 5.60
N GLU A 10 21.39 2.47 5.77
CA GLU A 10 20.64 3.29 6.75
C GLU A 10 19.37 3.91 6.14
N PHE A 11 19.42 4.22 4.84
CA PHE A 11 18.40 4.93 4.08
C PHE A 11 18.11 4.17 2.77
N PRO A 12 17.26 3.12 2.83
CA PRO A 12 16.98 2.26 1.69
C PRO A 12 16.11 2.93 0.61
N TYR A 13 15.61 4.15 0.85
CA TYR A 13 14.73 4.87 -0.06
C TYR A 13 15.30 6.22 -0.47
N LEU A 14 14.91 6.69 -1.65
CA LEU A 14 15.26 7.99 -2.18
C LEU A 14 14.00 8.78 -2.51
N SER A 15 14.04 10.08 -2.23
CA SER A 15 13.05 11.05 -2.70
C SER A 15 13.73 12.11 -3.54
N VAL A 16 13.39 12.14 -4.84
CA VAL A 16 13.95 13.08 -5.81
C VAL A 16 13.04 14.32 -5.87
N CYS A 17 13.60 15.49 -5.60
CA CYS A 17 12.89 16.76 -5.62
C CYS A 17 13.66 17.79 -6.45
N GLY A 18 13.41 17.81 -7.76
CA GLY A 18 14.17 18.65 -8.68
C GLY A 18 15.65 18.28 -8.67
N ASN A 19 16.51 19.22 -8.28
CA ASN A 19 17.96 19.00 -8.17
C ASN A 19 18.39 18.41 -6.81
N GLU A 20 17.45 18.28 -5.87
CA GLU A 20 17.72 17.76 -4.53
C GLU A 20 17.41 16.27 -4.46
N LEU A 21 18.28 15.54 -3.75
CA LEU A 21 18.12 14.12 -3.45
C LEU A 21 18.09 13.93 -1.94
N ASN A 22 16.98 13.39 -1.44
CA ASN A 22 16.81 13.08 -0.02
C ASN A 22 16.93 11.58 0.21
N PHE A 23 17.78 11.18 1.17
CA PHE A 23 17.90 9.82 1.68
C PHE A 23 16.85 9.60 2.75
N ILE A 24 16.00 8.58 2.59
CA ILE A 24 14.83 8.35 3.43
C ILE A 24 14.92 7.00 4.14
N SER A 25 14.59 7.00 5.43
CA SER A 25 14.40 5.82 6.27
C SER A 25 13.02 5.92 6.94
N CYS A 26 12.34 4.79 7.08
CA CYS A 26 11.00 4.70 7.68
C CYS A 26 10.73 3.32 8.26
N ASP A 27 9.87 3.25 9.27
CA ASP A 27 9.60 2.00 10.01
C ASP A 27 8.87 0.92 9.21
N ASP A 28 8.18 1.28 8.11
CA ASP A 28 7.41 0.32 7.31
C ASP A 28 7.61 0.55 5.81
N ARG A 29 6.90 1.53 5.22
CA ARG A 29 7.02 1.88 3.80
C ARG A 29 7.03 3.40 3.61
N PRO A 30 7.80 3.91 2.63
CA PRO A 30 7.83 5.33 2.31
C PRO A 30 6.55 5.77 1.58
N ILE A 31 5.81 4.84 0.99
CA ILE A 31 4.53 5.08 0.33
C ILE A 31 3.40 4.70 1.28
N VAL A 32 2.56 5.67 1.62
CA VAL A 32 1.39 5.49 2.47
C VAL A 32 0.14 6.02 1.76
N PHE A 33 -0.87 5.16 1.61
CA PHE A 33 -2.20 5.55 1.14
C PHE A 33 -3.02 6.12 2.30
N THR A 34 -3.35 7.41 2.23
CA THR A 34 -3.88 8.17 3.38
C THR A 34 -5.38 8.41 3.32
N LYS A 35 -5.95 8.53 2.11
CA LYS A 35 -7.38 8.75 1.87
C LYS A 35 -7.84 8.00 0.64
N TRP A 36 -9.13 7.67 0.60
CA TRP A 36 -9.81 7.17 -0.59
C TRP A 36 -10.80 8.24 -1.09
N ASN A 37 -10.73 8.52 -2.39
CA ASN A 37 -11.73 9.25 -3.13
C ASN A 37 -12.62 8.24 -3.88
N GLU A 38 -13.84 8.03 -3.38
CA GLU A 38 -14.78 7.03 -3.89
C GLU A 38 -15.34 7.35 -5.28
N GLU A 39 -15.46 8.64 -5.61
CA GLU A 39 -15.97 9.10 -6.90
C GLU A 39 -15.02 8.73 -8.04
N ASN A 40 -13.71 8.84 -7.78
CA ASN A 40 -12.67 8.62 -8.79
C ASN A 40 -11.93 7.28 -8.61
N ASP A 41 -12.27 6.52 -7.58
CA ASP A 41 -11.55 5.32 -7.14
C ASP A 41 -10.04 5.53 -7.06
N THR A 42 -9.62 6.58 -6.36
CA THR A 42 -8.21 6.89 -6.14
C THR A 42 -7.82 6.89 -4.67
N PHE A 43 -6.62 6.38 -4.36
CA PHE A 43 -5.98 6.61 -3.08
C PHE A 43 -5.05 7.82 -3.16
N GLN A 44 -5.17 8.72 -2.18
CA GLN A 44 -4.20 9.78 -1.93
C GLN A 44 -2.93 9.18 -1.33
N ILE A 45 -1.77 9.66 -1.76
CA ILE A 45 -0.46 9.20 -1.29
C ILE A 45 0.20 10.26 -0.40
N ASN A 46 0.70 9.88 0.78
CA ASN A 46 1.52 10.67 1.70
C ASN A 46 0.96 12.08 2.00
N TRP A 47 -0.37 12.23 2.14
CA TRP A 47 -1.03 13.53 2.35
C TRP A 47 -0.71 14.59 1.28
N SER A 48 -0.29 14.15 0.10
CA SER A 48 0.09 15.01 -1.02
C SER A 48 -1.04 15.15 -2.03
N ASN A 49 -0.80 15.91 -3.09
CA ASN A 49 -1.70 15.98 -4.25
C ASN A 49 -1.56 14.76 -5.19
N ARG A 50 -0.63 13.84 -4.90
CA ARG A 50 -0.47 12.61 -5.69
C ARG A 50 -1.56 11.61 -5.35
N GLN A 51 -2.09 10.99 -6.38
CA GLN A 51 -3.14 10.00 -6.29
C GLN A 51 -2.83 8.82 -7.20
N GLN A 52 -3.33 7.64 -6.84
CA GLN A 52 -3.22 6.43 -7.64
C GLN A 52 -4.59 5.77 -7.74
N LYS A 53 -4.96 5.28 -8.92
CA LYS A 53 -6.17 4.46 -9.08
C LYS A 53 -6.08 3.18 -8.26
N ILE A 54 -7.20 2.81 -7.66
CA ILE A 54 -7.32 1.61 -6.86
C ILE A 54 -7.62 0.43 -7.77
N ASN A 55 -6.84 -0.63 -7.61
CA ASN A 55 -7.24 -1.98 -8.00
C ASN A 55 -7.56 -2.75 -6.72
N PRO A 56 -8.84 -3.02 -6.40
CA PRO A 56 -9.22 -3.67 -5.15
C PRO A 56 -8.58 -5.06 -4.95
N SER A 57 -8.41 -5.82 -6.03
CA SER A 57 -7.76 -7.14 -6.00
C SER A 57 -6.29 -7.10 -5.59
N ASN A 58 -5.65 -5.92 -5.69
CA ASN A 58 -4.26 -5.70 -5.28
C ASN A 58 -4.11 -5.34 -3.80
N LEU A 59 -5.19 -5.31 -3.02
CA LEU A 59 -5.12 -5.16 -1.56
C LEU A 59 -4.70 -6.49 -0.94
N PHE A 60 -3.81 -6.44 0.05
CA PHE A 60 -3.37 -7.62 0.77
C PHE A 60 -2.94 -7.27 2.20
N MET A 61 -2.98 -8.25 3.09
CA MET A 61 -2.55 -8.13 4.49
C MET A 61 -1.28 -8.94 4.71
N LEU A 62 -0.33 -8.40 5.46
CA LEU A 62 0.85 -9.15 5.93
C LEU A 62 0.61 -9.69 7.34
N GLU A 63 1.51 -10.54 7.83
CA GLU A 63 1.38 -11.20 9.14
C GLU A 63 1.35 -10.21 10.32
N ASN A 64 1.88 -8.99 10.12
CA ASN A 64 1.79 -7.90 11.09
C ASN A 64 0.38 -7.28 11.21
N GLY A 65 -0.60 -7.78 10.46
CA GLY A 65 -1.99 -7.30 10.46
C GLY A 65 -2.21 -5.98 9.73
N ARG A 66 -1.18 -5.42 9.09
CA ARG A 66 -1.30 -4.16 8.32
C ARG A 66 -1.79 -4.44 6.90
N LEU A 67 -2.59 -3.52 6.39
CA LEU A 67 -3.13 -3.57 5.03
C LEU A 67 -2.19 -2.81 4.07
N TYR A 68 -1.97 -3.38 2.90
CA TYR A 68 -1.11 -2.84 1.86
C TYR A 68 -1.81 -2.86 0.50
N HIS A 69 -1.32 -2.04 -0.43
CA HIS A 69 -1.78 -2.00 -1.82
C HIS A 69 -0.58 -1.87 -2.75
N ILE A 70 -0.63 -2.51 -3.92
CA ILE A 70 0.40 -2.34 -4.96
C ILE A 70 0.54 -0.87 -5.32
N SER A 71 1.77 -0.37 -5.38
CA SER A 71 2.04 1.03 -5.70
C SER A 71 2.64 1.20 -7.09
N THR A 72 2.43 2.37 -7.70
CA THR A 72 3.17 2.79 -8.89
C THR A 72 4.50 3.47 -8.56
N PHE A 73 4.72 3.85 -7.30
CA PHE A 73 5.92 4.59 -6.85
C PHE A 73 6.96 3.70 -6.14
N ASP A 74 6.55 2.50 -5.74
CA ASP A 74 7.36 1.44 -5.13
C ASP A 74 6.67 0.09 -5.40
N THR A 75 7.18 -1.04 -4.92
CA THR A 75 6.50 -2.35 -5.10
C THR A 75 5.09 -2.35 -4.49
N TYR A 76 4.94 -1.80 -3.29
CA TYR A 76 3.67 -1.65 -2.59
C TYR A 76 3.77 -0.57 -1.50
N GLY A 77 2.62 -0.03 -1.10
CA GLY A 77 2.51 0.99 -0.07
C GLY A 77 1.61 0.54 1.09
N LEU A 78 1.84 1.13 2.26
CA LEU A 78 1.04 0.92 3.46
C LEU A 78 -0.31 1.63 3.31
N VAL A 79 -1.41 0.97 3.65
CA VAL A 79 -2.71 1.63 3.82
C VAL A 79 -2.82 2.11 5.26
N ARG A 80 -3.03 3.41 5.47
CA ARG A 80 -3.15 4.00 6.81
C ARG A 80 -4.27 3.31 7.60
N SER A 81 -4.08 3.08 8.90
CA SER A 81 -5.05 2.40 9.78
C SER A 81 -6.48 2.94 9.64
N SER A 82 -6.67 4.26 9.70
CA SER A 82 -8.01 4.86 9.55
C SER A 82 -8.70 4.58 8.20
N LEU A 83 -7.91 4.35 7.15
CA LEU A 83 -8.42 3.96 5.83
C LEU A 83 -8.63 2.45 5.76
N ALA A 84 -7.72 1.66 6.34
CA ALA A 84 -7.88 0.22 6.49
C ALA A 84 -9.16 -0.12 7.27
N ASP A 85 -9.46 0.58 8.38
CA ASP A 85 -10.67 0.41 9.17
C ASP A 85 -11.95 0.65 8.35
N LYS A 86 -11.90 1.57 7.38
CA LYS A 86 -13.03 1.84 6.46
C LYS A 86 -13.20 0.74 5.43
N LEU A 87 -12.09 0.14 4.98
CA LEU A 87 -12.09 -0.95 4.00
C LEU A 87 -12.41 -2.30 4.67
N PHE A 88 -12.12 -2.45 5.96
CA PHE A 88 -12.24 -3.69 6.70
C PHE A 88 -13.60 -4.39 6.55
N PRO A 89 -14.75 -3.68 6.65
CA PRO A 89 -16.07 -4.29 6.49
C PRO A 89 -16.35 -4.82 5.07
N MET A 90 -15.53 -4.45 4.09
CA MET A 90 -15.68 -4.89 2.71
C MET A 90 -14.97 -6.22 2.44
N PHE A 91 -14.09 -6.67 3.33
CA PHE A 91 -13.35 -7.92 3.14
C PHE A 91 -14.11 -9.15 3.63
N GLU A 92 -13.86 -10.27 2.96
CA GLU A 92 -14.20 -11.61 3.45
C GLU A 92 -12.91 -12.35 3.81
N PHE A 93 -12.90 -12.95 5.00
CA PHE A 93 -11.73 -13.58 5.58
C PHE A 93 -11.86 -15.11 5.56
N ASP A 94 -10.73 -15.80 5.38
CA ASP A 94 -10.67 -17.25 5.54
C ASP A 94 -10.65 -17.66 7.03
N GLU A 95 -10.62 -18.97 7.29
CA GLU A 95 -10.56 -19.54 8.65
C GLU A 95 -9.32 -19.10 9.45
N LYS A 96 -8.27 -18.62 8.77
CA LYS A 96 -7.02 -18.14 9.37
C LYS A 96 -6.99 -16.63 9.55
N GLY A 97 -8.10 -15.93 9.27
CA GLY A 97 -8.21 -14.49 9.36
C GLY A 97 -7.50 -13.72 8.25
N GLN A 98 -7.20 -14.37 7.11
CA GLN A 98 -6.60 -13.70 5.95
C GLN A 98 -7.69 -13.23 4.98
N PRO A 99 -7.63 -11.99 4.48
CA PRO A 99 -8.60 -11.52 3.51
C PRO A 99 -8.40 -12.25 2.17
N ILE A 100 -9.49 -12.81 1.62
CA ILE A 100 -9.48 -13.59 0.38
C ILE A 100 -10.37 -12.99 -0.71
N TYR A 101 -11.39 -12.22 -0.33
CA TYR A 101 -12.25 -11.45 -1.23
C TYR A 101 -12.49 -10.04 -0.70
N ILE A 102 -12.84 -9.13 -1.60
CA ILE A 102 -13.33 -7.79 -1.29
C ILE A 102 -14.63 -7.51 -2.04
N ASN A 103 -15.64 -7.04 -1.32
CA ASN A 103 -16.90 -6.57 -1.85
C ASN A 103 -16.76 -5.10 -2.27
N TRP A 104 -16.50 -4.87 -3.57
CA TRP A 104 -16.24 -3.55 -4.12
C TRP A 104 -17.39 -3.08 -5.02
N LYS A 105 -18.07 -2.00 -4.62
CA LYS A 105 -19.18 -1.40 -5.40
C LYS A 105 -20.25 -2.41 -5.86
N GLY A 106 -20.57 -3.38 -5.00
CA GLY A 106 -21.55 -4.43 -5.27
C GLY A 106 -21.02 -5.65 -6.03
N GLN A 107 -19.72 -5.70 -6.32
CA GLN A 107 -19.05 -6.85 -6.94
C GLN A 107 -18.06 -7.50 -5.97
N THR A 108 -18.18 -8.81 -5.77
CA THR A 108 -17.19 -9.59 -5.03
C THR A 108 -15.99 -9.89 -5.93
N LEU A 109 -14.82 -9.42 -5.52
CA LEU A 109 -13.55 -9.58 -6.24
C LEU A 109 -12.59 -10.43 -5.41
N LYS A 110 -11.90 -11.38 -6.06
CA LYS A 110 -10.84 -12.18 -5.41
C LYS A 110 -9.59 -11.32 -5.23
N LEU A 111 -8.96 -11.44 -4.06
CA LEU A 111 -7.66 -10.81 -3.79
C LEU A 111 -6.53 -11.66 -4.36
N ASP A 112 -5.54 -11.01 -4.95
CA ASP A 112 -4.43 -11.70 -5.61
C ASP A 112 -3.49 -12.35 -4.60
N ASN A 113 -3.20 -11.68 -3.47
CA ASN A 113 -2.33 -12.15 -2.38
C ASN A 113 -0.93 -12.67 -2.81
N ASN A 114 -0.51 -12.43 -4.06
CA ASN A 114 0.76 -12.90 -4.62
C ASN A 114 1.97 -12.31 -3.88
N ILE A 115 1.92 -11.01 -3.57
CA ILE A 115 3.02 -10.34 -2.87
C ILE A 115 3.13 -10.84 -1.42
N ALA A 116 1.99 -10.98 -0.72
CA ALA A 116 1.97 -11.50 0.64
C ALA A 116 2.58 -12.90 0.75
N THR A 117 2.37 -13.75 -0.27
CA THR A 117 2.90 -15.12 -0.30
C THR A 117 4.41 -15.16 -0.49
N ASN A 118 4.98 -14.23 -1.27
CA ASN A 118 6.41 -14.19 -1.56
C ASN A 118 7.27 -13.53 -0.46
N LEU A 119 6.64 -12.86 0.51
CA LEU A 119 7.30 -12.15 1.60
C LEU A 119 7.31 -12.93 2.93
N LYS A 120 6.77 -14.16 2.93
CA LYS A 120 6.82 -15.06 4.08
C LYS A 120 8.18 -15.71 4.27
#